data_AF-A0A932U6R4-F1
#
_entry.id   AF-A0A932U6R4-F1
#
_cell.length_a   1.000
_cell.length_b   1.000
_cell.length_c   1.000
_cell.angle_alpha   90.00
_cell.angle_beta   90.00
_cell.angle_gamma   90.00
#
_symmetry.space_group_name_H-M   'P 1'
#
loop_
_entity.id
_entity.type
_entity.pdbx_description
1 polymer ?
#
loop_
_entity_poly.entity_id
_entity_poly.type
_entity_poly.pdbx_seq_one_letter_code
_entity_poly.pdbx_strand_id
1 'polypeptide(L)'
;MPPLPLHRIPAQTGANCGLFAILAGARRLGYRESAESALVAELDRLEKADPRTFIGEVLSIGLLLDLIRGVCLDGAPRLAARAVPFSTPAVLSAIIRDASQNGAALLIPFARPQSYDGYYRLLGCQARGEVTDAQVVAARQAKEAETRFLAADAHWALINRVDGTTGTVVLADSFEDVWGTGHGYEADFSVEKLTAANLALDGCFDWGNFLDERGRAWGVYDIRGLAYAPSTPRLKNPDRLEEILRNDRQETLDLAGRLVLMERMR
;
A
#
# COMPACT_ATOMS: atom_id res chain seq x y z
N MET A 1 5.62 18.38 -9.29
CA MET A 1 6.31 17.28 -10.00
C MET A 1 5.30 16.52 -10.87
N PRO A 2 5.65 16.09 -12.10
CA PRO A 2 4.74 15.35 -12.98
C PRO A 2 4.36 13.98 -12.39
N PRO A 3 3.13 13.47 -12.60
CA PRO A 3 2.69 12.18 -12.05
C PRO A 3 3.67 11.03 -12.37
N LEU A 4 3.81 10.07 -11.46
CA LEU A 4 4.60 8.87 -11.70
C LEU A 4 3.90 8.01 -12.76
N PRO A 5 4.58 7.59 -13.85
CA PRO A 5 4.00 6.66 -14.80
C PRO A 5 3.84 5.26 -14.19
N LEU A 6 2.64 4.68 -14.31
CA LEU A 6 2.30 3.36 -13.73
C LEU A 6 3.13 2.20 -14.24
N HIS A 7 3.52 2.20 -15.53
CA HIS A 7 4.39 1.19 -16.16
C HIS A 7 5.80 1.12 -15.56
N ARG A 8 6.02 1.78 -14.42
CA ARG A 8 7.25 1.71 -13.68
C ARG A 8 7.02 1.02 -12.34
N ILE A 9 5.84 1.08 -11.72
CA ILE A 9 5.56 0.45 -10.43
C ILE A 9 5.58 -1.07 -10.61
N PRO A 10 6.48 -1.82 -9.94
CA PRO A 10 6.46 -3.26 -10.05
C PRO A 10 5.17 -3.81 -9.42
N ALA A 11 4.58 -4.82 -10.06
CA ALA A 11 3.41 -5.51 -9.53
C ALA A 11 3.74 -6.15 -8.17
N GLN A 12 2.86 -5.93 -7.20
CA GLN A 12 2.91 -6.58 -5.89
C GLN A 12 2.57 -8.05 -6.06
N THR A 13 3.41 -8.89 -5.48
CA THR A 13 3.09 -10.30 -5.22
C THR A 13 2.87 -10.41 -3.72
N GLY A 14 1.64 -10.72 -3.28
CA GLY A 14 1.27 -10.98 -1.88
C GLY A 14 1.66 -9.93 -0.83
N ALA A 15 0.68 -9.12 -0.38
CA ALA A 15 0.68 -8.41 0.90
C ALA A 15 1.94 -7.59 1.33
N ASN A 16 2.76 -7.12 0.40
CA ASN A 16 3.88 -6.18 0.65
C ASN A 16 3.55 -4.72 0.28
N CYS A 17 2.27 -4.35 0.26
CA CYS A 17 1.78 -3.07 -0.26
C CYS A 17 2.53 -1.86 0.32
N GLY A 18 2.88 -1.90 1.61
CA GLY A 18 3.63 -0.82 2.26
C GLY A 18 5.06 -0.66 1.72
N LEU A 19 5.79 -1.75 1.44
CA LEU A 19 7.14 -1.70 0.86
C LEU A 19 7.10 -1.13 -0.57
N PHE A 20 6.11 -1.56 -1.37
CA PHE A 20 5.90 -1.01 -2.72
C PHE A 20 5.50 0.47 -2.68
N ALA A 21 4.70 0.89 -1.71
CA ALA A 21 4.38 2.30 -1.50
C ALA A 21 5.64 3.13 -1.19
N ILE A 22 6.59 2.61 -0.39
CA ILE A 22 7.89 3.27 -0.16
C ILE A 22 8.65 3.42 -1.48
N LEU A 23 8.77 2.35 -2.29
CA LEU A 23 9.48 2.41 -3.57
C LEU A 23 8.82 3.40 -4.55
N ALA A 24 7.49 3.40 -4.64
CA ALA A 24 6.74 4.37 -5.44
C ALA A 24 7.02 5.81 -4.97
N GLY A 25 7.02 6.04 -3.66
CA GLY A 25 7.36 7.33 -3.08
C GLY A 25 8.82 7.75 -3.34
N ALA A 26 9.79 6.83 -3.27
CA ALA A 26 11.18 7.14 -3.54
C ALA A 26 11.37 7.58 -5.00
N ARG A 27 10.70 6.92 -5.94
CA ARG A 27 10.68 7.34 -7.34
C ARG A 27 10.02 8.69 -7.54
N ARG A 28 8.92 8.95 -6.82
CA ARG A 28 8.27 10.27 -6.80
C ARG A 28 9.26 11.36 -6.37
N LEU A 29 10.18 11.07 -5.45
CA LEU A 29 11.26 11.96 -5.01
C LEU A 29 12.49 12.01 -5.95
N GLY A 30 12.40 11.40 -7.14
CA GLY A 30 13.43 11.48 -8.18
C GLY A 30 14.55 10.44 -8.06
N TYR A 31 14.36 9.37 -7.27
CA TYR A 31 15.28 8.23 -7.32
C TYR A 31 15.18 7.53 -8.68
N ARG A 32 16.33 7.31 -9.31
CA ARG A 32 16.43 6.60 -10.59
C ARG A 32 16.33 5.10 -10.37
N GLU A 33 15.93 4.38 -11.41
CA GLU A 33 15.86 2.92 -11.44
C GLU A 33 17.18 2.25 -11.01
N SER A 34 18.34 2.82 -11.37
CA SER A 34 19.64 2.31 -10.93
C SER A 34 19.85 2.36 -9.41
N ALA A 35 19.21 3.30 -8.71
CA ALA A 35 19.26 3.40 -7.24
C ALA A 35 18.17 2.54 -6.58
N GLU A 36 17.19 2.08 -7.34
CA GLU A 36 16.07 1.30 -6.85
C GLU A 36 16.49 -0.09 -6.40
N SER A 37 17.38 -0.77 -7.14
CA SER A 37 17.90 -2.08 -6.72
C SER A 37 18.58 -2.01 -5.34
N ALA A 38 19.28 -0.91 -5.05
CA ALA A 38 19.90 -0.70 -3.75
C ALA A 38 18.85 -0.38 -2.66
N LEU A 39 17.82 0.42 -2.99
CA LEU A 39 16.68 0.66 -2.09
C LEU A 39 15.92 -0.62 -1.77
N VAL A 40 15.63 -1.45 -2.77
CA VAL A 40 14.97 -2.76 -2.61
C VAL A 40 15.80 -3.66 -1.72
N ALA A 41 17.10 -3.78 -1.97
CA ALA A 41 17.99 -4.58 -1.14
C ALA A 41 18.00 -4.10 0.33
N GLU A 42 17.95 -2.79 0.55
CA GLU A 42 18.01 -2.24 1.89
C GLU A 42 16.67 -2.32 2.64
N LEU A 43 15.55 -2.12 1.94
CA LEU A 43 14.22 -2.41 2.49
C LEU A 43 14.05 -3.90 2.80
N ASP A 44 14.53 -4.79 1.92
CA ASP A 44 14.55 -6.24 2.14
C ASP A 44 15.36 -6.60 3.41
N ARG A 45 16.54 -5.98 3.58
CA ARG A 45 17.38 -6.18 4.76
C ARG A 45 16.71 -5.68 6.04
N LEU A 46 16.13 -4.48 6.02
CA LEU A 46 15.46 -3.86 7.16
C LEU A 46 14.21 -4.64 7.55
N GLU A 47 13.36 -4.99 6.58
CA GLU A 47 12.20 -5.85 6.78
C GLU A 47 12.65 -7.17 7.41
N LYS A 48 13.63 -7.86 6.82
CA LYS A 48 14.11 -9.15 7.36
C LYS A 48 14.67 -9.06 8.78
N ALA A 49 15.20 -7.91 9.19
CA ALA A 49 15.80 -7.70 10.50
C ALA A 49 14.81 -7.23 11.58
N ASP A 50 13.70 -6.58 11.20
CA ASP A 50 12.76 -6.02 12.19
C ASP A 50 11.83 -7.12 12.75
N PRO A 51 11.80 -7.33 14.08
CA PRO A 51 10.95 -8.36 14.68
C PRO A 51 9.46 -8.00 14.63
N ARG A 52 9.10 -6.74 14.39
CA ARG A 52 7.71 -6.32 14.19
C ARG A 52 7.23 -6.66 12.80
N THR A 53 8.11 -7.00 11.84
CA THR A 53 7.62 -7.35 10.53
C THR A 53 7.09 -8.77 10.52
N PHE A 54 5.92 -8.91 9.93
CA PHE A 54 5.33 -10.16 9.57
C PHE A 54 5.34 -10.33 8.05
N ILE A 55 5.43 -11.58 7.60
CA ILE A 55 5.45 -11.90 6.18
C ILE A 55 4.10 -11.50 5.57
N GLY A 56 4.11 -10.55 4.63
CA GLY A 56 2.89 -10.12 3.93
C GLY A 56 2.00 -9.25 4.80
N GLU A 57 2.61 -8.29 5.48
CA GLU A 57 1.90 -7.43 6.40
C GLU A 57 1.43 -6.12 5.79
N VAL A 58 0.32 -5.65 6.32
CA VAL A 58 0.01 -4.23 6.30
C VAL A 58 0.86 -3.57 7.38
N LEU A 59 1.86 -2.79 6.96
CA LEU A 59 2.77 -2.10 7.86
C LEU A 59 2.00 -1.06 8.70
N SER A 60 2.13 -1.10 10.03
CA SER A 60 1.67 0.01 10.87
C SER A 60 2.41 1.30 10.54
N ILE A 61 1.85 2.46 10.90
CA ILE A 61 2.49 3.77 10.68
C ILE A 61 3.92 3.79 11.27
N GLY A 62 4.08 3.34 12.52
CA GLY A 62 5.38 3.31 13.18
C GLY A 62 6.41 2.46 12.44
N LEU A 63 6.02 1.24 12.04
CA LEU A 63 6.91 0.35 11.30
C LEU A 63 7.26 0.92 9.91
N LEU A 64 6.29 1.46 9.18
CA LEU A 64 6.54 2.10 7.88
C LEU A 64 7.55 3.26 8.01
N LEU A 65 7.39 4.10 9.03
CA LEU A 65 8.31 5.21 9.31
C LEU A 65 9.73 4.72 9.60
N ASP A 66 9.87 3.69 10.42
CA ASP A 66 11.18 3.14 10.80
C ASP A 66 11.87 2.50 9.59
N LEU A 67 11.13 1.78 8.75
CA LEU A 67 11.66 1.23 7.50
C LEU A 67 12.14 2.35 6.57
N ILE A 68 11.35 3.41 6.36
CA ILE A 68 11.76 4.55 5.50
C ILE A 68 13.02 5.24 6.04
N ARG A 69 13.04 5.56 7.35
CA ARG A 69 14.15 6.28 7.99
C ARG A 69 15.41 5.42 8.09
N GLY A 70 15.25 4.10 8.16
CA GLY A 70 16.34 3.13 8.20
C GLY A 70 17.05 2.94 6.86
N VAL A 71 16.48 3.41 5.74
CA VAL A 71 17.11 3.31 4.42
C VAL A 71 18.37 4.17 4.37
N CYS A 72 19.51 3.50 4.33
CA CYS A 72 20.83 4.07 4.15
C CYS A 72 21.44 3.59 2.84
N LEU A 73 21.89 4.52 2.00
CA LEU A 73 22.70 4.17 0.81
C LEU A 73 24.07 4.81 0.98
N ASP A 74 25.13 4.01 0.82
CA ASP A 74 26.52 4.40 1.07
C ASP A 74 26.76 4.87 2.52
N GLY A 75 26.05 4.26 3.48
CA GLY A 75 26.17 4.57 4.90
C GLY A 75 25.49 5.86 5.36
N ALA A 76 24.77 6.57 4.46
CA ALA A 76 24.06 7.80 4.78
C ALA A 76 22.53 7.63 4.65
N PRO A 77 21.73 8.18 5.59
CA PRO A 77 20.29 8.25 5.47
C PRO A 77 19.87 8.98 4.19
N ARG A 78 18.84 8.44 3.52
CA ARG A 78 18.40 8.95 2.21
C ARG A 78 17.01 9.57 2.23
N LEU A 79 16.17 9.10 3.14
CA LEU A 79 14.77 9.48 3.21
C LEU A 79 14.44 9.98 4.62
N ALA A 80 13.72 11.08 4.69
CA ALA A 80 13.04 11.52 5.89
C ALA A 80 11.56 11.13 5.78
N ALA A 81 10.93 10.79 6.91
CA ALA A 81 9.51 10.51 6.94
C ALA A 81 8.88 10.94 8.26
N ARG A 82 7.62 11.36 8.19
CA ARG A 82 6.79 11.67 9.37
C ARG A 82 5.33 11.32 9.11
N ALA A 83 4.62 10.92 10.16
CA ALA A 83 3.17 10.80 10.11
C ALA A 83 2.53 12.20 10.09
N VAL A 84 1.46 12.34 9.33
CA VAL A 84 0.63 13.54 9.25
C VAL A 84 -0.79 13.13 9.63
N PRO A 85 -1.36 13.69 10.70
CA PRO A 85 -2.72 13.37 11.10
C PRO A 85 -3.73 14.09 10.20
N PHE A 86 -4.88 13.45 10.00
CA PHE A 86 -6.06 14.08 9.41
C PHE A 86 -7.33 13.39 9.95
N SER A 87 -8.44 14.11 9.92
CA SER A 87 -9.73 13.59 10.39
C SER A 87 -10.91 13.98 9.49
N THR A 88 -10.68 14.80 8.47
CA THR A 88 -11.74 15.28 7.57
C THR A 88 -11.26 15.34 6.12
N PRO A 89 -12.18 15.29 5.13
CA PRO A 89 -11.84 15.42 3.72
C PRO A 89 -11.13 16.75 3.41
N ALA A 90 -11.54 17.85 4.05
CA ALA A 90 -10.93 19.16 3.86
C ALA A 90 -9.45 19.18 4.31
N VAL A 91 -9.15 18.57 5.46
CA VAL A 91 -7.77 18.45 5.97
C VAL A 91 -6.93 17.55 5.06
N LEU A 92 -7.47 16.39 4.65
CA LEU A 92 -6.77 15.50 3.71
C LEU A 92 -6.45 16.22 2.39
N SER A 93 -7.42 16.95 1.82
CA SER A 93 -7.24 17.74 0.59
C SER A 93 -6.14 18.79 0.74
N ALA A 94 -6.10 19.49 1.88
CA ALA A 94 -5.07 20.49 2.16
C ALA A 94 -3.67 19.86 2.23
N ILE A 95 -3.52 18.71 2.90
CA ILE A 95 -2.24 17.98 2.98
C ILE A 95 -1.76 17.54 1.60
N ILE A 96 -2.66 16.98 0.77
CA ILE A 96 -2.32 16.54 -0.58
C ILE A 96 -1.84 17.72 -1.44
N ARG A 97 -2.52 18.86 -1.34
CA ARG A 97 -2.15 20.08 -2.08
C ARG A 97 -0.78 20.60 -1.67
N ASP A 98 -0.53 20.70 -0.37
CA ASP A 98 0.75 21.18 0.18
C ASP A 98 1.91 20.27 -0.25
N ALA A 99 1.77 18.95 -0.10
CA ALA A 99 2.80 18.01 -0.51
C ALA A 99 3.10 18.06 -2.01
N SER A 100 2.07 18.24 -2.85
CA SER A 100 2.24 18.37 -4.30
C SER A 100 3.02 19.64 -4.68
N GLN A 101 2.86 20.73 -3.93
CA GLN A 101 3.59 21.98 -4.13
C GLN A 101 5.04 21.89 -3.65
N ASN A 102 5.27 21.21 -2.53
CA ASN A 102 6.59 21.07 -1.91
C ASN A 102 7.42 19.91 -2.49
N GLY A 103 6.83 19.09 -3.36
CA GLY A 103 7.52 17.96 -4.00
C GLY A 103 7.73 16.76 -3.07
N ALA A 104 6.98 16.68 -1.97
CA ALA A 104 6.99 15.52 -1.08
C ALA A 104 6.19 14.34 -1.67
N ALA A 105 6.48 13.13 -1.20
CA ALA A 105 5.67 11.94 -1.49
C ALA A 105 4.73 11.67 -0.31
N LEU A 106 3.46 11.35 -0.61
CA LEU A 106 2.47 10.99 0.41
C LEU A 106 2.06 9.54 0.25
N LEU A 107 2.26 8.74 1.30
CA LEU A 107 1.81 7.36 1.37
C LEU A 107 0.60 7.30 2.29
N ILE A 108 -0.47 6.65 1.86
CA ILE A 108 -1.72 6.58 2.63
C ILE A 108 -2.12 5.12 2.83
N PRO A 109 -2.45 4.71 4.07
CA PRO A 109 -3.16 3.46 4.29
C PRO A 109 -4.65 3.68 4.05
N PHE A 110 -5.34 2.72 3.46
CA PHE A 110 -6.77 2.80 3.21
C PHE A 110 -7.37 1.39 3.13
N ALA A 111 -8.64 1.25 3.49
CA ALA A 111 -9.40 0.04 3.21
C ALA A 111 -9.73 -0.02 1.71
N ARG A 112 -9.41 -1.14 1.06
CA ARG A 112 -9.66 -1.37 -0.37
C ARG A 112 -10.57 -2.60 -0.57
N PRO A 113 -11.90 -2.39 -0.63
CA PRO A 113 -12.84 -3.50 -0.80
C PRO A 113 -12.68 -4.22 -2.15
N GLN A 114 -13.16 -5.46 -2.21
CA GLN A 114 -13.11 -6.30 -3.42
C GLN A 114 -13.80 -5.67 -4.65
N SER A 115 -14.77 -4.77 -4.45
CA SER A 115 -15.44 -4.03 -5.53
C SER A 115 -14.46 -3.16 -6.33
N TYR A 116 -13.43 -2.61 -5.68
CA TYR A 116 -12.35 -1.87 -6.35
C TYR A 116 -11.48 -2.82 -7.18
N ASP A 117 -10.98 -3.89 -6.56
CA ASP A 117 -10.14 -4.89 -7.25
C ASP A 117 -10.87 -5.53 -8.45
N GLY A 118 -12.15 -5.87 -8.28
CA GLY A 118 -12.99 -6.40 -9.36
C GLY A 118 -13.12 -5.45 -10.54
N TYR A 119 -13.31 -4.15 -10.28
CA TYR A 119 -13.39 -3.13 -11.33
C TYR A 119 -12.09 -3.02 -12.11
N TYR A 120 -10.95 -2.83 -11.43
CA TYR A 120 -9.66 -2.69 -12.13
C TYR A 120 -9.24 -3.97 -12.83
N ARG A 121 -9.58 -5.15 -12.28
CA ARG A 121 -9.38 -6.43 -12.96
C ARG A 121 -10.11 -6.49 -14.30
N LEU A 122 -11.39 -6.12 -14.30
CA LEU A 122 -12.20 -6.10 -15.52
C LEU A 122 -11.70 -5.04 -16.51
N LEU A 123 -11.21 -3.89 -16.05
CA LEU A 123 -10.60 -2.88 -16.92
C LEU A 123 -9.37 -3.42 -17.66
N GLY A 124 -8.53 -4.22 -16.99
CA GLY A 124 -7.40 -4.89 -17.64
C GLY A 124 -7.82 -5.99 -18.62
N CYS A 125 -8.82 -6.80 -18.26
CA CYS A 125 -9.43 -7.77 -19.19
C CYS A 125 -10.05 -7.09 -20.42
N GLN A 126 -10.67 -5.91 -20.26
CA GLN A 126 -11.31 -5.17 -21.35
C GLN A 126 -10.26 -4.71 -22.37
N ALA A 127 -9.11 -4.23 -21.90
CA ALA A 127 -7.99 -3.86 -22.77
C ALA A 127 -7.46 -5.05 -23.61
N ARG A 128 -7.67 -6.29 -23.15
CA ARG A 128 -7.36 -7.52 -23.87
C ARG A 128 -8.52 -8.07 -24.70
N GLY A 129 -9.68 -7.42 -24.69
CA GLY A 129 -10.88 -7.89 -25.40
C GLY A 129 -11.56 -9.10 -24.76
N GLU A 130 -11.27 -9.40 -23.49
CA GLU A 130 -11.80 -10.58 -22.78
C GLU A 130 -13.15 -10.33 -22.12
N VAL A 131 -13.54 -9.07 -21.93
CA VAL A 131 -14.81 -8.67 -21.30
C VAL A 131 -15.43 -7.49 -22.04
N THR A 132 -16.75 -7.37 -21.90
CA THR A 132 -17.56 -6.35 -22.58
C THR A 132 -17.60 -5.02 -21.82
N ASP A 133 -17.90 -3.93 -22.54
CA ASP A 133 -18.10 -2.60 -21.94
C ASP A 133 -19.18 -2.61 -20.85
N ALA A 134 -20.26 -3.38 -21.05
CA ALA A 134 -21.34 -3.50 -20.07
C ALA A 134 -20.86 -4.08 -18.73
N GLN A 135 -19.95 -5.06 -18.75
CA GLN A 135 -19.37 -5.64 -17.54
C GLN A 135 -18.49 -4.63 -16.80
N VAL A 136 -17.71 -3.84 -17.53
CA VAL A 136 -16.87 -2.78 -16.92
C VAL A 136 -17.71 -1.66 -16.34
N VAL A 137 -18.78 -1.24 -17.03
CA VAL A 137 -19.72 -0.23 -16.52
C VAL A 137 -20.40 -0.71 -15.24
N ALA A 138 -20.88 -1.96 -15.20
CA ALA A 138 -21.50 -2.53 -14.00
C ALA A 138 -20.51 -2.60 -12.83
N ALA A 139 -19.27 -3.01 -13.07
CA ALA A 139 -18.23 -3.07 -12.05
C ALA A 139 -17.84 -1.67 -11.54
N ARG A 140 -17.79 -0.68 -12.43
CA ARG A 140 -17.58 0.72 -12.05
C ARG A 140 -18.70 1.21 -11.13
N GLN A 141 -19.95 0.94 -11.47
CA GLN A 141 -21.11 1.30 -10.64
C GLN A 141 -21.05 0.64 -9.26
N ALA A 142 -20.61 -0.63 -9.18
CA ALA A 142 -20.41 -1.31 -7.90
C ALA A 142 -19.31 -0.63 -7.05
N LYS A 143 -18.14 -0.31 -7.64
CA LYS A 143 -17.08 0.48 -6.99
C LYS A 143 -17.60 1.85 -6.50
N GLU A 144 -18.36 2.55 -7.34
CA GLU A 144 -18.91 3.87 -7.02
C GLU A 144 -20.01 3.82 -5.95
N ALA A 145 -20.77 2.72 -5.88
CA ALA A 145 -21.77 2.48 -4.84
C ALA A 145 -21.18 1.97 -3.51
N GLU A 146 -19.91 1.54 -3.48
CA GLU A 146 -19.28 1.01 -2.28
C GLU A 146 -19.26 2.04 -1.14
N THR A 147 -19.81 1.65 0.01
CA THR A 147 -19.83 2.43 1.25
C THR A 147 -19.26 1.66 2.43
N ARG A 148 -19.04 0.35 2.30
CA ARG A 148 -18.56 -0.50 3.38
C ARG A 148 -17.05 -0.68 3.24
N PHE A 149 -16.35 0.01 4.12
CA PHE A 149 -14.90 -0.12 4.28
C PHE A 149 -14.61 -0.88 5.57
N LEU A 150 -13.71 -1.86 5.51
CA LEU A 150 -13.34 -2.70 6.65
C LEU A 150 -11.84 -2.65 6.88
N ALA A 151 -11.42 -2.70 8.15
CA ALA A 151 -10.02 -2.78 8.51
C ALA A 151 -9.33 -4.04 7.94
N ALA A 152 -10.06 -5.14 7.72
CA ALA A 152 -9.55 -6.35 7.06
C ALA A 152 -9.09 -6.11 5.59
N ASP A 153 -9.55 -5.05 4.95
CA ASP A 153 -9.19 -4.68 3.59
C ASP A 153 -8.02 -3.67 3.56
N ALA A 154 -7.27 -3.53 4.66
CA ALA A 154 -6.22 -2.53 4.75
C ALA A 154 -5.14 -2.71 3.69
N HIS A 155 -4.74 -1.60 3.08
CA HIS A 155 -3.79 -1.54 1.99
C HIS A 155 -2.99 -0.24 2.04
N TRP A 156 -1.85 -0.18 1.34
CA TRP A 156 -0.99 1.00 1.24
C TRP A 156 -0.81 1.41 -0.22
N ALA A 157 -0.84 2.72 -0.48
CA ALA A 157 -0.50 3.26 -1.80
C ALA A 157 0.17 4.64 -1.71
N LEU A 158 0.83 5.03 -2.80
CA LEU A 158 1.28 6.40 -3.03
C LEU A 158 0.11 7.24 -3.54
N ILE A 159 -0.12 8.43 -2.98
CA ILE A 159 -0.97 9.44 -3.61
C ILE A 159 -0.18 10.03 -4.81
N ASN A 160 -0.54 9.62 -6.03
CA ASN A 160 0.19 9.97 -7.24
C ASN A 160 -0.13 11.40 -7.69
N ARG A 161 -1.42 11.71 -7.78
CA ARG A 161 -1.92 13.04 -8.18
C ARG A 161 -3.34 13.29 -7.67
N VAL A 162 -3.76 14.55 -7.78
CA VAL A 162 -5.19 14.92 -7.80
C VAL A 162 -5.53 15.29 -9.23
N ASP A 163 -6.57 14.67 -9.79
CA ASP A 163 -7.14 15.11 -11.06
C ASP A 163 -7.85 16.45 -10.84
N GLY A 164 -7.28 17.52 -11.41
CA GLY A 164 -7.81 18.87 -11.28
C GLY A 164 -9.18 19.09 -11.94
N THR A 165 -9.60 18.18 -12.82
CA THR A 165 -10.89 18.27 -13.53
C THR A 165 -12.02 17.70 -12.69
N THR A 166 -11.76 16.56 -12.03
CA THR A 166 -12.77 15.79 -11.30
C THR A 166 -12.64 15.93 -9.78
N GLY A 167 -11.54 16.50 -9.28
CA GLY A 167 -11.22 16.57 -7.86
C GLY A 167 -10.82 15.21 -7.27
N THR A 168 -10.59 14.20 -8.11
CA THR A 168 -10.37 12.82 -7.70
C THR A 168 -8.91 12.61 -7.28
N VAL A 169 -8.71 11.94 -6.16
CA VAL A 169 -7.39 11.49 -5.72
C VAL A 169 -7.06 10.21 -6.47
N VAL A 170 -5.91 10.23 -7.16
CA VAL A 170 -5.40 9.08 -7.89
C VAL A 170 -4.24 8.47 -7.11
N LEU A 171 -4.42 7.23 -6.70
CA LEU A 171 -3.44 6.42 -5.99
C LEU A 171 -2.68 5.57 -6.99
N ALA A 172 -1.36 5.50 -6.81
CA ALA A 172 -0.50 4.53 -7.47
C ALA A 172 -0.56 3.24 -6.65
N ASP A 173 -1.46 2.34 -7.04
CA ASP A 173 -1.74 1.07 -6.36
C ASP A 173 -1.01 -0.07 -7.09
N SER A 174 -0.44 -1.01 -6.34
CA SER A 174 0.46 -2.05 -6.85
C SER A 174 -0.17 -3.44 -6.96
N PHE A 175 -1.49 -3.64 -6.86
CA PHE A 175 -2.01 -5.02 -6.77
C PHE A 175 -2.29 -5.71 -8.11
N GLU A 176 -1.78 -6.94 -8.22
CA GLU A 176 -1.88 -7.89 -9.35
C GLU A 176 -1.38 -7.35 -10.70
N ASP A 177 -0.70 -8.18 -11.49
CA ASP A 177 -0.38 -7.83 -12.86
C ASP A 177 -1.65 -7.95 -13.73
N VAL A 178 -2.51 -6.95 -13.61
CA VAL A 178 -3.84 -6.94 -14.23
C VAL A 178 -3.76 -6.81 -15.75
N TRP A 179 -2.62 -6.33 -16.28
CA TRP A 179 -2.43 -6.08 -17.71
C TRP A 179 -1.40 -7.01 -18.38
N GLY A 180 -0.83 -7.97 -17.65
CA GLY A 180 0.24 -8.85 -18.18
C GLY A 180 1.55 -8.10 -18.48
N THR A 181 1.76 -6.95 -17.85
CA THR A 181 2.92 -6.07 -18.04
C THR A 181 3.83 -5.99 -16.82
N GLY A 182 3.48 -6.65 -15.73
CA GLY A 182 4.19 -6.60 -14.46
C GLY A 182 4.02 -5.29 -13.69
N HIS A 183 2.93 -4.55 -13.92
CA HIS A 183 2.72 -3.21 -13.34
C HIS A 183 1.39 -3.03 -12.62
N GLY A 184 1.44 -2.24 -11.54
CA GLY A 184 0.27 -1.83 -10.76
C GLY A 184 -0.64 -0.82 -11.47
N TYR A 185 -1.83 -0.57 -10.91
CA TYR A 185 -2.89 0.27 -11.48
C TYR A 185 -3.10 1.61 -10.76
N GLU A 186 -3.79 2.55 -11.42
CA GLU A 186 -4.21 3.80 -10.80
C GLU A 186 -5.59 3.62 -10.20
N ALA A 187 -5.65 3.56 -8.86
CA ALA A 187 -6.91 3.54 -8.14
C ALA A 187 -7.40 4.97 -7.93
N ASP A 188 -8.65 5.25 -8.26
CA ASP A 188 -9.25 6.57 -8.17
C ASP A 188 -10.32 6.61 -7.07
N PHE A 189 -10.23 7.63 -6.22
CA PHE A 189 -11.11 7.88 -5.10
C PHE A 189 -11.52 9.35 -5.05
N SER A 190 -12.78 9.65 -4.72
CA SER A 190 -13.09 11.00 -4.22
C SER A 190 -12.36 11.21 -2.88
N VAL A 191 -12.08 12.46 -2.53
CA VAL A 191 -11.40 12.77 -1.25
C VAL A 191 -12.23 12.28 -0.06
N GLU A 192 -13.56 12.35 -0.16
CA GLU A 192 -14.51 11.86 0.84
C GLU A 192 -14.41 10.36 1.01
N LYS A 193 -14.42 9.60 -0.10
CA LYS A 193 -14.29 8.14 -0.06
C LYS A 193 -12.93 7.72 0.48
N LEU A 194 -11.85 8.38 0.07
CA LEU A 194 -10.51 8.07 0.57
C LEU A 194 -10.38 8.37 2.07
N THR A 195 -10.99 9.45 2.53
CA THR A 195 -11.06 9.78 3.96
C THR A 195 -11.81 8.70 4.73
N ALA A 196 -13.00 8.29 4.25
CA ALA A 196 -13.79 7.22 4.87
C ALA A 196 -13.03 5.89 4.87
N ALA A 197 -12.38 5.54 3.76
CA ALA A 197 -11.59 4.31 3.63
C ALA A 197 -10.39 4.27 4.59
N ASN A 198 -9.74 5.40 4.85
CA ASN A 198 -8.67 5.48 5.85
C ASN A 198 -9.20 5.43 7.29
N LEU A 199 -10.26 6.19 7.60
CA LEU A 199 -10.84 6.22 8.96
C LEU A 199 -11.47 4.87 9.34
N ALA A 200 -11.94 4.09 8.37
CA ALA A 200 -12.43 2.73 8.59
C ALA A 200 -11.35 1.73 9.05
N LEU A 201 -10.07 2.12 9.00
CA LEU A 201 -8.97 1.34 9.56
C LEU A 201 -8.87 1.47 11.09
N ASP A 202 -9.74 2.26 11.73
CA ASP A 202 -9.87 2.35 13.19
C ASP A 202 -10.62 1.10 13.69
N GLY A 203 -9.95 -0.04 13.59
CA GLY A 203 -10.50 -1.35 13.85
C GLY A 203 -9.40 -2.41 13.89
N CYS A 204 -9.81 -3.67 13.90
CA CYS A 204 -8.88 -4.80 13.88
C CYS A 204 -8.68 -5.31 12.45
N PHE A 205 -7.42 -5.48 12.09
CA PHE A 205 -7.02 -6.20 10.89
C PHE A 205 -7.20 -7.70 11.14
N ASP A 206 -7.81 -8.39 10.18
CA ASP A 206 -8.05 -9.83 10.24
C ASP A 206 -6.95 -10.59 9.49
N TRP A 207 -6.10 -11.27 10.25
CA TRP A 207 -5.04 -12.10 9.71
C TRP A 207 -5.54 -13.44 9.14
N GLY A 208 -6.81 -13.82 9.31
CA GLY A 208 -7.39 -15.07 8.82
C GLY A 208 -7.30 -15.28 7.31
N ASN A 209 -7.13 -14.20 6.53
CA ASN A 209 -6.89 -14.30 5.10
C ASN A 209 -5.45 -14.74 4.77
N PHE A 210 -4.50 -14.54 5.68
CA PHE A 210 -3.07 -14.78 5.48
C PHE A 210 -2.51 -15.91 6.34
N LEU A 211 -3.19 -16.23 7.44
CA LEU A 211 -2.77 -17.22 8.43
C LEU A 211 -3.83 -18.29 8.63
N ASP A 212 -3.38 -19.54 8.66
CA ASP A 212 -4.21 -20.62 9.17
C ASP A 212 -4.27 -20.64 10.70
N GLU A 213 -5.06 -21.57 11.25
CA GLU A 213 -5.25 -21.75 12.69
C GLU A 213 -3.96 -22.09 13.46
N ARG A 214 -2.90 -22.50 12.76
CA ARG A 214 -1.58 -22.82 13.32
C ARG A 214 -0.58 -21.68 13.12
N GLY A 215 -1.00 -20.55 12.56
CA GLY A 215 -0.14 -19.41 12.25
C GLY A 215 0.80 -19.64 11.07
N ARG A 216 0.49 -20.59 10.18
CA ARG A 216 1.24 -20.79 8.94
C ARG A 216 0.77 -19.80 7.90
N ALA A 217 1.71 -19.05 7.32
CA ALA A 217 1.43 -18.10 6.25
C ALA A 217 1.31 -18.80 4.89
N TRP A 218 0.43 -18.27 4.02
CA TRP A 218 0.22 -18.75 2.65
C TRP A 218 -0.03 -17.59 1.68
N GLY A 219 0.22 -17.79 0.38
CA GLY A 219 -0.07 -16.76 -0.63
C GLY A 219 0.74 -15.45 -0.47
N VAL A 220 1.78 -15.47 0.36
CA VAL A 220 2.65 -14.33 0.60
C VAL A 220 3.99 -14.51 -0.11
N TYR A 221 4.53 -13.40 -0.61
CA TYR A 221 5.82 -13.33 -1.27
C TYR A 221 6.68 -12.27 -0.57
N ASP A 222 8.00 -12.32 -0.69
CA ASP A 222 8.87 -11.24 -0.20
C ASP A 222 8.92 -10.08 -1.21
N ILE A 223 9.63 -9.00 -0.88
CA ILE A 223 9.79 -7.85 -1.80
C ILE A 223 10.48 -8.24 -3.13
N ARG A 224 11.12 -9.42 -3.20
CA ARG A 224 11.72 -9.99 -4.41
C ARG A 224 10.78 -10.94 -5.16
N GLY A 225 9.55 -11.11 -4.70
CA GLY A 225 8.57 -12.01 -5.30
C GLY A 225 8.87 -13.49 -5.04
N LEU A 226 9.68 -13.81 -4.03
CA LEU A 226 9.92 -15.19 -3.63
C LEU A 226 8.76 -15.66 -2.75
N ALA A 227 8.04 -16.69 -3.21
CA ALA A 227 6.96 -17.30 -2.46
C ALA A 227 7.49 -17.82 -1.12
N TYR A 228 6.81 -17.48 -0.04
CA TYR A 228 7.11 -18.09 1.24
C TYR A 228 6.50 -19.50 1.31
N ALA A 229 7.33 -20.49 1.62
CA ALA A 229 6.87 -21.87 1.77
C ALA A 229 6.07 -22.02 3.09
N PRO A 230 4.85 -22.59 3.07
CA PRO A 230 4.00 -22.78 4.26
C PRO A 230 4.64 -23.61 5.39
N SER A 231 5.74 -24.31 5.10
CA SER A 231 6.48 -25.17 6.00
C SER A 231 7.60 -24.47 6.79
N THR A 232 7.87 -23.18 6.53
CA THR A 232 8.99 -22.47 7.16
C THR A 232 8.47 -21.54 8.27
N PRO A 233 8.51 -21.95 9.55
CA PRO A 233 8.18 -21.04 10.65
C PRO A 233 9.24 -19.94 10.70
N ARG A 234 8.92 -18.75 10.19
CA ARG A 234 9.70 -17.53 10.46
C ARG A 234 9.00 -16.73 11.54
N LEU A 235 9.06 -17.26 12.75
CA LEU A 235 8.66 -16.56 13.96
C LEU A 235 9.77 -15.56 14.30
N LYS A 236 9.79 -14.39 13.63
CA LYS A 236 10.67 -13.30 14.09
C LYS A 236 10.23 -12.79 15.46
N ASN A 237 8.93 -12.92 15.75
CA ASN A 237 8.31 -12.59 17.02
C ASN A 237 7.22 -13.64 17.36
N PRO A 238 7.60 -14.76 18.02
CA PRO A 238 6.65 -15.80 18.40
C PRO A 238 5.55 -15.27 19.33
N ASP A 239 5.90 -14.37 20.25
CA ASP A 239 4.96 -13.83 21.23
C ASP A 239 3.82 -13.04 20.57
N ARG A 240 4.14 -12.19 19.57
CA ARG A 240 3.13 -11.47 18.77
C ARG A 240 2.24 -12.44 17.98
N LEU A 241 2.80 -13.48 17.36
CA LEU A 241 1.99 -14.45 16.62
C LEU A 241 1.03 -15.19 17.56
N GLU A 242 1.51 -15.61 18.73
CA GLU A 242 0.65 -16.23 19.73
C GLU A 242 -0.46 -15.29 20.18
N GLU A 243 -0.18 -14.00 20.36
CA GLU A 243 -1.18 -13.00 20.68
C GLU A 243 -2.22 -12.86 19.56
N ILE A 244 -1.79 -12.75 18.30
CA ILE A 244 -2.68 -12.72 17.13
C ILE A 244 -3.57 -13.98 17.11
N LEU A 245 -2.98 -15.17 17.26
CA LEU A 245 -3.73 -16.43 17.25
C LEU A 245 -4.70 -16.55 18.43
N ARG A 246 -4.34 -16.05 19.62
CA ARG A 246 -5.20 -15.99 20.81
C ARG A 246 -6.37 -15.02 20.64
N ASN A 247 -6.18 -13.95 19.86
CA ASN A 247 -7.19 -12.92 19.60
C ASN A 247 -8.00 -13.21 18.32
N ASP A 248 -8.31 -14.48 18.03
CA ASP A 248 -9.05 -14.90 16.83
C ASP A 248 -8.47 -14.36 15.51
N ARG A 249 -7.13 -14.23 15.45
CA ARG A 249 -6.37 -13.65 14.33
C ARG A 249 -6.63 -12.16 14.09
N GLN A 250 -7.19 -11.44 15.05
CA GLN A 250 -7.42 -10.01 14.99
C GLN A 250 -6.26 -9.23 15.61
N GLU A 251 -5.82 -8.15 14.95
CA GLU A 251 -4.80 -7.25 15.47
C GLU A 251 -5.16 -5.79 15.20
N THR A 252 -5.05 -4.93 16.23
CA THR A 252 -5.21 -3.48 16.03
C THR A 252 -3.95 -2.90 15.42
N LEU A 253 -4.07 -2.26 14.26
CA LEU A 253 -2.96 -1.58 13.58
C LEU A 253 -3.14 -0.07 13.66
N ASP A 254 -2.07 0.65 14.02
CA ASP A 254 -2.03 2.12 14.00
C ASP A 254 -1.97 2.63 12.55
N LEU A 255 -3.15 2.81 11.92
CA LEU A 255 -3.30 3.20 10.51
C LEU A 255 -4.27 4.37 10.31
N ALA A 256 -5.40 4.39 11.04
CA ALA A 256 -6.46 5.35 10.80
C ALA A 256 -6.09 6.79 11.18
N GLY A 257 -6.65 7.74 10.42
CA GLY A 257 -6.49 9.18 10.61
C GLY A 257 -5.07 9.67 10.35
N ARG A 258 -4.25 8.90 9.64
CA ARG A 258 -2.83 9.19 9.40
C ARG A 258 -2.42 8.84 7.98
N LEU A 259 -1.47 9.62 7.47
CA LEU A 259 -0.70 9.31 6.27
C LEU A 259 0.78 9.58 6.54
N VAL A 260 1.66 9.06 5.70
CA VAL A 260 3.10 9.30 5.81
C VAL A 260 3.54 10.29 4.73
N LEU A 261 4.15 11.38 5.18
CA LEU A 261 4.88 12.30 4.32
C LEU A 261 6.35 11.87 4.28
N MET A 262 6.86 11.66 3.07
CA MET A 262 8.23 11.24 2.80
C MET A 262 8.95 12.29 1.95
N GLU A 263 10.18 12.59 2.35
CA GLU A 263 11.03 13.61 1.74
C GLU A 263 12.42 13.05 1.48
N ARG A 264 13.08 13.60 0.45
CA ARG A 264 14.48 13.29 0.18
C ARG A 264 15.38 14.10 1.10
N MET A 265 16.31 13.44 1.77
CA MET A 265 17.35 14.14 2.53
C MET A 265 18.34 14.80 1.57
N ARG A 266 18.75 16.03 1.92
CA ARG A 266 19.72 16.82 1.14
C ARG A 266 21.14 16.32 1.35
#